data_AF-A0AAV0H114-F1
#
_entry.id   AF-A0AAV0H114-F1
#
_cell.length_a   1.000
_cell.length_b   1.000
_cell.length_c   1.000
_cell.angle_alpha   90.00
_cell.angle_beta   90.00
_cell.angle_gamma   90.00
#
_symmetry.space_group_name_H-M   'P 1'
#
loop_
_entity.id
_entity.type
_entity.pdbx_description
1 polymer ?
#
loop_
_entity_poly.entity_id
_entity_poly.type
_entity_poly.pdbx_seq_one_letter_code
_entity_poly.pdbx_strand_id
1 'polypeptide(L)'
;MVEGHAALANTAIPKVNISAAASADEQPEVDISDEEFLQFDTSAVPVIITLTQVGRHYIVDATSEEESHMSSAVSISVNRKGHVCGLTKRGGEGLDPSVVSDMISVAQHLSELLMSRLDSEISAAEAEIGDDEES
;
A
#
# COMPACT_ATOMS: atom_id res chain seq x y z
N MET A 1 1.72 -3.16 7.27
CA MET A 1 1.47 -1.75 6.90
C MET A 1 0.62 -1.71 5.63
N VAL A 2 -0.68 -1.43 5.76
CA VAL A 2 -1.69 -1.42 4.67
C VAL A 2 -2.35 -0.05 4.47
N GLU A 3 -2.23 0.84 5.45
CA GLU A 3 -2.92 2.14 5.46
C GLU A 3 -2.59 3.01 4.26
N GLY A 4 -1.32 3.05 3.82
CA GLY A 4 -0.92 3.82 2.64
C GLY A 4 -1.63 3.37 1.36
N HIS A 5 -1.94 2.07 1.23
CA HIS A 5 -2.72 1.56 0.11
C HIS A 5 -4.18 2.00 0.21
N ALA A 6 -4.79 1.83 1.39
CA ALA A 6 -6.19 2.22 1.62
C ALA A 6 -6.44 3.73 1.45
N ALA A 7 -5.54 4.55 1.99
CA ALA A 7 -5.64 6.00 1.89
C ALA A 7 -5.59 6.47 0.43
N LEU A 8 -4.70 5.90 -0.38
CA LEU A 8 -4.62 6.22 -1.81
C LEU A 8 -5.83 5.69 -2.59
N ALA A 9 -6.37 4.53 -2.23
CA ALA A 9 -7.55 3.97 -2.88
C ALA A 9 -8.79 4.85 -2.69
N ASN A 10 -8.92 5.45 -1.50
CA ASN A 10 -9.97 6.39 -1.15
C ASN A 10 -9.65 7.85 -1.53
N THR A 11 -8.53 8.13 -2.21
CA THR A 11 -8.17 9.50 -2.59
C THR A 11 -8.94 9.94 -3.83
N ALA A 12 -9.78 10.96 -3.67
CA ALA A 12 -10.48 11.65 -4.75
C ALA A 12 -9.72 12.92 -5.16
N ILE A 13 -9.16 12.93 -6.37
CA ILE A 13 -8.43 14.08 -6.92
C ILE A 13 -9.42 14.99 -7.66
N PRO A 14 -9.56 16.28 -7.31
CA PRO A 14 -10.50 17.16 -8.01
C PRO A 14 -10.09 17.32 -9.47
N LYS A 15 -11.08 17.34 -10.37
CA LYS A 15 -10.81 17.59 -11.79
C LYS A 15 -10.41 19.06 -11.99
N VAL A 16 -9.28 19.26 -12.65
CA VAL A 16 -8.73 20.60 -12.94
C VAL A 16 -8.61 20.80 -14.45
N ASN A 17 -9.23 21.86 -14.96
CA ASN A 17 -9.07 22.31 -16.34
C ASN A 17 -8.10 23.50 -16.37
N ILE A 18 -7.11 23.44 -17.26
CA ILE A 18 -6.13 24.52 -17.42
C ILE A 18 -6.33 25.11 -18.82
N SER A 19 -6.74 26.38 -18.88
CA SER A 19 -6.79 27.13 -20.13
C SER A 19 -5.44 27.81 -20.36
N ALA A 20 -4.87 27.61 -21.56
CA ALA A 20 -3.60 28.23 -21.91
C ALA A 20 -3.74 29.76 -21.99
N ALA A 21 -2.75 30.49 -21.48
CA ALA A 21 -2.71 31.94 -21.58
C ALA A 21 -2.71 32.39 -23.05
N ALA A 22 -3.51 33.40 -23.37
CA ALA A 22 -3.61 33.92 -24.74
C ALA A 22 -2.39 34.76 -25.14
N SER A 23 -1.60 35.21 -24.17
CA SER A 23 -0.39 36.00 -24.36
C SER A 23 0.69 35.67 -23.33
N ALA A 24 1.94 36.05 -23.60
CA ALA A 24 3.10 35.75 -22.74
C ALA A 24 3.08 36.49 -21.38
N ASP A 25 2.27 37.54 -21.25
CA ASP A 25 2.12 38.34 -20.02
C ASP A 25 0.91 37.88 -19.18
N GLU A 26 0.09 36.96 -19.67
CA GLU A 26 -1.06 36.41 -18.95
C GLU A 26 -0.72 35.09 -18.26
N GLN A 27 -1.29 34.86 -17.09
CA GLN A 27 -1.20 33.59 -16.39
C GLN A 27 -2.26 32.61 -16.93
N PRO A 28 -1.97 31.30 -16.95
CA PRO A 28 -2.98 30.30 -17.28
C PRO A 28 -4.12 30.36 -16.26
N GLU A 29 -5.35 30.24 -16.73
CA GLU A 29 -6.53 30.17 -15.88
C GLU A 29 -6.78 28.71 -15.47
N VAL A 30 -7.07 28.52 -14.19
CA VAL A 30 -7.24 27.22 -13.54
C VAL A 30 -8.67 27.14 -13.04
N ASP A 31 -9.43 26.23 -13.63
CA ASP A 31 -10.81 25.93 -13.26
C ASP A 31 -10.85 24.58 -12.54
N ILE A 32 -11.48 24.53 -11.38
CA ILE A 32 -11.54 23.35 -10.50
C ILE A 32 -13.01 22.95 -10.37
N SER A 33 -13.32 21.69 -10.66
CA SER A 33 -14.67 21.15 -10.46
C SER A 33 -14.91 20.80 -9.00
N ASP A 34 -16.08 21.18 -8.48
CA ASP A 34 -16.54 20.81 -7.13
C ASP A 34 -17.28 19.46 -7.11
N GLU A 35 -17.70 18.95 -8.27
CA GLU A 35 -18.54 17.73 -8.41
C GLU A 35 -17.78 16.56 -9.04
N GLU A 36 -16.76 16.83 -9.87
CA GLU A 36 -16.02 15.80 -10.59
C GLU A 36 -14.68 15.48 -9.92
N PHE A 37 -14.51 14.20 -9.56
CA PHE A 37 -13.26 13.67 -9.01
C PHE A 37 -12.71 12.54 -9.87
N LEU A 38 -11.38 12.44 -9.89
CA LEU A 38 -10.63 11.35 -10.48
C LEU A 38 -10.11 10.46 -9.35
N GLN A 39 -10.40 9.17 -9.42
CA GLN A 39 -9.84 8.19 -8.48
C GLN A 39 -8.39 7.89 -8.83
N PHE A 40 -7.54 7.82 -7.80
CA PHE A 40 -6.14 7.47 -7.97
C PHE A 40 -5.96 5.98 -8.33
N ASP A 41 -5.15 5.67 -9.33
CA ASP A 41 -4.84 4.28 -9.70
C ASP A 41 -3.87 3.64 -8.68
N THR A 42 -4.40 2.76 -7.85
CA THR A 42 -3.64 2.04 -6.82
C THR A 42 -3.04 0.71 -7.29
N SER A 43 -3.14 0.34 -8.56
CA SER A 43 -2.67 -0.96 -9.07
C SER A 43 -1.18 -1.22 -8.84
N ALA A 44 -0.37 -0.15 -8.76
CA ALA A 44 1.06 -0.21 -8.50
C ALA A 44 1.44 -0.02 -7.02
N VAL A 45 0.49 0.35 -6.15
CA VAL A 45 0.76 0.64 -4.74
C VAL A 45 0.90 -0.67 -3.97
N PRO A 46 2.09 -0.99 -3.43
CA PRO A 46 2.33 -2.27 -2.76
C PRO A 46 1.84 -2.26 -1.31
N VAL A 47 1.57 -3.46 -0.78
CA VAL A 47 1.47 -3.71 0.65
C VAL A 47 2.81 -4.21 1.19
N ILE A 48 3.11 -3.91 2.45
CA ILE A 48 4.39 -4.30 3.09
C ILE A 48 4.11 -5.39 4.12
N ILE A 49 4.79 -6.53 3.93
CA ILE A 49 4.80 -7.68 4.83
C ILE A 49 6.15 -7.74 5.54
N THR A 50 6.15 -7.85 6.86
CA THR A 50 7.38 -7.96 7.66
C THR A 50 7.50 -9.36 8.24
N LEU A 51 8.63 -10.01 7.98
CA LEU A 51 8.97 -11.32 8.51
C LEU A 51 10.17 -11.20 9.46
N THR A 52 10.01 -11.65 10.69
CA THR A 52 10.96 -11.47 11.78
C THR A 52 11.57 -12.81 12.18
N GLN A 53 12.88 -12.95 12.07
CA GLN A 53 13.63 -14.14 12.46
C GLN A 53 13.82 -14.18 13.98
N VAL A 54 13.30 -15.22 14.62
CA VAL A 54 13.43 -15.50 16.06
C VAL A 54 13.99 -16.92 16.23
N GLY A 55 15.24 -17.01 16.67
CA GLY A 55 15.96 -18.29 16.74
C GLY A 55 16.05 -18.97 15.38
N ARG A 56 15.46 -20.17 15.26
CA ARG A 56 15.51 -21.00 14.02
C ARG A 56 14.28 -20.83 13.12
N HIS A 57 13.32 -20.00 13.50
CA HIS A 57 12.08 -19.79 12.78
C HIS A 57 11.88 -18.30 12.48
N TYR A 58 10.95 -17.98 11.58
CA TYR A 58 10.48 -16.62 11.38
C TYR A 58 8.98 -16.53 11.63
N ILE A 59 8.54 -15.35 12.03
CA ILE A 59 7.15 -15.00 12.33
C ILE A 59 6.76 -13.84 11.42
N VAL A 60 5.52 -13.84 10.94
CA VAL A 60 4.98 -12.74 10.14
C VAL A 60 4.31 -11.74 11.06
N ASP A 61 4.57 -10.45 10.87
CA ASP A 61 3.98 -9.35 11.62
C ASP A 61 4.16 -9.51 13.14
N ALA A 62 5.42 -9.74 13.53
CA ALA A 62 5.79 -10.02 14.91
C ALA A 62 5.38 -8.88 15.86
N THR A 63 4.93 -9.24 17.06
CA THR A 63 4.61 -8.24 18.10
C THR A 63 5.89 -7.57 18.62
N SER A 64 5.75 -6.44 19.32
CA SER A 64 6.88 -5.75 19.95
C SER A 64 7.71 -6.67 20.86
N GLU A 65 7.05 -7.58 21.59
CA GLU A 65 7.70 -8.57 22.45
C GLU A 65 8.51 -9.58 21.63
N GLU A 66 7.95 -10.10 20.54
CA GLU A 66 8.63 -11.05 19.65
C GLU A 66 9.82 -10.39 18.92
N GLU A 67 9.63 -9.15 18.46
CA GLU A 67 10.69 -8.35 17.86
C GLU A 67 11.85 -8.05 18.82
N SER A 68 11.58 -7.95 20.13
CA SER A 68 12.64 -7.74 21.14
C SER A 68 13.64 -8.90 21.20
N HIS A 69 13.27 -10.06 20.65
CA HIS A 69 14.09 -11.26 20.57
C HIS A 69 14.51 -11.61 19.14
N MET A 70 14.33 -10.69 18.19
CA MET A 70 14.72 -10.93 16.80
C MET A 70 16.24 -10.91 16.63
N SER A 71 16.73 -11.72 15.69
CA SER A 71 18.08 -11.58 15.16
C SER A 71 18.13 -10.69 13.91
N SER A 72 17.10 -10.81 13.07
CA SER A 72 16.92 -10.08 11.83
C SER A 72 15.45 -10.01 11.46
N ALA A 73 15.07 -9.04 10.63
CA ALA A 73 13.76 -9.01 10.02
C ALA A 73 13.85 -8.49 8.58
N VAL A 74 12.93 -8.93 7.73
CA VAL A 74 12.83 -8.56 6.33
C VAL A 74 11.45 -7.98 6.08
N SER A 75 11.41 -6.74 5.61
CA SER A 75 10.19 -6.11 5.11
C SER A 75 10.18 -6.21 3.59
N ILE A 76 9.12 -6.79 3.03
CA ILE A 76 8.97 -7.08 1.61
C ILE A 76 7.72 -6.35 1.12
N SER A 77 7.88 -5.48 0.12
CA SER A 77 6.76 -4.80 -0.51
C SER A 77 6.33 -5.55 -1.77
N VAL A 78 5.04 -5.86 -1.87
CA VAL A 78 4.46 -6.63 -2.97
C VAL A 78 3.26 -5.90 -3.52
N ASN A 79 3.21 -5.72 -4.84
CA ASN A 79 2.05 -5.11 -5.51
C ASN A 79 0.98 -6.15 -5.88
N ARG A 80 -0.13 -5.64 -6.43
CA ARG A 80 -1.28 -6.44 -6.85
C ARG A 80 -0.97 -7.54 -7.88
N LYS A 81 0.11 -7.39 -8.65
CA LYS A 81 0.56 -8.38 -9.64
C LYS A 81 1.44 -9.47 -9.01
N GLY A 82 1.65 -9.44 -7.69
CA GLY A 82 2.56 -10.33 -6.99
C GLY A 82 4.04 -9.97 -7.19
N HIS A 83 4.37 -8.83 -7.80
CA HIS A 83 5.76 -8.44 -8.00
C HIS A 83 6.33 -7.80 -6.73
N VAL A 84 7.56 -8.19 -6.39
CA VAL A 84 8.32 -7.55 -5.31
C VAL A 84 8.78 -6.16 -5.78
N CYS A 85 8.34 -5.12 -5.08
CA CYS A 85 8.67 -3.72 -5.37
C CYS A 85 9.84 -3.20 -4.53
N GLY A 86 10.21 -3.92 -3.47
CA GLY A 86 11.23 -3.51 -2.53
C GLY A 86 11.43 -4.55 -1.44
N LEU A 87 12.65 -4.60 -0.93
CA LEU A 87 13.04 -5.48 0.16
C LEU A 87 14.04 -4.74 1.04
N THR A 88 13.76 -4.70 2.34
CA THR A 88 14.64 -4.07 3.34
C THR A 88 14.89 -5.05 4.47
N LYS A 89 16.16 -5.33 4.75
CA LYS A 89 16.57 -6.15 5.90
C LYS A 89 17.01 -5.24 7.04
N ARG A 90 16.54 -5.53 8.25
CA ARG A 90 16.99 -4.92 9.52
C ARG A 90 17.52 -5.99 10.48
N GLY A 91 18.18 -5.55 11.56
CA GLY A 91 18.83 -6.42 12.55
C GLY A 91 20.31 -6.68 12.26
N GLY A 92 21.01 -7.28 13.21
CA GLY A 92 22.47 -7.40 13.19
C GLY A 92 23.01 -8.67 12.52
N GLU A 93 22.21 -9.73 12.44
CA GLU A 93 22.69 -11.05 11.97
C GLU A 93 22.50 -11.27 10.46
N GLY A 94 23.26 -12.18 9.86
CA GLY A 94 23.02 -12.59 8.48
C GLY A 94 21.77 -13.45 8.35
N LEU A 95 21.17 -13.47 7.17
CA LEU A 95 20.14 -14.44 6.79
C LEU A 95 20.67 -15.31 5.65
N ASP A 96 20.35 -16.60 5.70
CA ASP A 96 20.64 -17.49 4.58
C ASP A 96 19.79 -17.08 3.36
N PRO A 97 20.37 -17.00 2.15
CA PRO A 97 19.62 -16.66 0.95
C PRO A 97 18.40 -17.56 0.69
N SER A 98 18.44 -18.84 1.07
CA SER A 98 17.29 -19.74 0.94
C SER A 98 16.12 -19.29 1.82
N VAL A 99 16.42 -18.87 3.06
CA VAL A 99 15.41 -18.35 3.99
C VAL A 99 14.80 -17.08 3.44
N VAL A 100 15.60 -16.19 2.83
CA VAL A 100 15.07 -14.98 2.19
C VAL A 100 14.16 -15.32 1.01
N SER A 101 14.51 -16.31 0.19
CA SER A 101 13.65 -16.78 -0.91
C SER A 101 12.31 -17.35 -0.41
N ASP A 102 12.36 -18.10 0.70
CA ASP A 102 11.15 -18.62 1.34
C ASP A 102 10.29 -17.48 1.91
N MET A 103 10.91 -16.50 2.57
CA MET A 103 10.23 -15.30 3.08
C MET A 103 9.55 -14.50 1.96
N ILE A 104 10.19 -14.36 0.80
CA ILE A 104 9.59 -13.71 -0.38
C ILE A 104 8.33 -14.46 -0.84
N SER A 105 8.42 -15.78 -0.94
CA SER A 105 7.29 -16.61 -1.37
C SER A 105 6.10 -16.51 -0.40
N VAL A 106 6.38 -16.51 0.90
CA VAL A 106 5.37 -16.30 1.95
C VAL A 106 4.76 -14.90 1.85
N ALA A 107 5.58 -13.86 1.67
CA ALA A 107 5.09 -12.49 1.54
C ALA A 107 4.20 -12.31 0.32
N GLN A 108 4.55 -12.89 -0.83
CA GLN A 108 3.71 -12.84 -2.04
C GLN A 108 2.34 -13.49 -1.79
N HIS A 109 2.32 -14.68 -1.17
CA HIS A 109 1.06 -15.36 -0.86
C HIS A 109 0.17 -14.55 0.11
N LEU A 110 0.77 -14.04 1.20
CA LEU A 110 0.01 -13.25 2.17
C LEU A 110 -0.45 -11.90 1.62
N SER A 111 0.33 -11.29 0.72
CA SER A 111 -0.04 -10.02 0.09
C SER A 111 -1.31 -10.15 -0.74
N GLU A 112 -1.49 -11.27 -1.46
CA GLU A 112 -2.70 -11.51 -2.25
C GLU A 112 -3.95 -11.57 -1.36
N LEU A 113 -3.87 -12.34 -0.26
CA LEU A 113 -4.94 -12.45 0.71
C LEU A 113 -5.27 -11.10 1.37
N LEU A 114 -4.25 -10.38 1.83
CA LEU A 114 -4.42 -9.11 2.53
C LEU A 114 -4.98 -8.03 1.62
N MET A 115 -4.49 -7.92 0.39
CA MET A 115 -5.03 -6.96 -0.56
C MET A 115 -6.48 -7.28 -0.88
N SER A 116 -6.83 -8.55 -1.16
CA SER A 116 -8.22 -8.94 -1.42
C SER A 116 -9.17 -8.63 -0.25
N ARG A 117 -8.71 -8.79 0.99
CA ARG A 117 -9.49 -8.39 2.17
C ARG A 117 -9.63 -6.88 2.25
N LEU A 118 -8.52 -6.16 2.06
CA LEU A 118 -8.52 -4.71 2.12
C LEU A 118 -9.50 -4.08 1.11
N ASP A 119 -9.52 -4.55 -0.14
CA ASP A 119 -10.46 -4.01 -1.13
C ASP A 119 -11.91 -4.28 -0.75
N SER A 120 -12.19 -5.48 -0.20
CA SER A 120 -13.53 -5.83 0.25
C SER A 120 -14.03 -4.90 1.35
N GLU A 121 -13.17 -4.53 2.30
CA GLU A 121 -13.52 -3.60 3.38
C GLU A 121 -13.67 -2.16 2.86
N ILE A 122 -12.81 -1.73 1.93
CA ILE A 122 -12.91 -0.41 1.29
C ILE A 122 -14.24 -0.28 0.54
N SER A 123 -14.57 -1.25 -0.32
CA SER A 123 -15.83 -1.22 -1.07
C SER A 123 -17.07 -1.31 -0.18
N ALA A 124 -16.99 -2.02 0.95
CA ALA A 124 -18.09 -2.06 1.92
C ALA A 124 -18.30 -0.68 2.58
N ALA A 125 -17.21 -0.01 2.98
CA ALA A 125 -17.28 1.32 3.58
C ALA A 125 -17.78 2.38 2.59
N GLU A 126 -17.39 2.31 1.30
CA GLU A 126 -17.88 3.20 0.25
C GLU A 126 -19.39 3.05 0.01
N ALA A 127 -19.92 1.83 0.11
CA ALA A 127 -21.36 1.58 -0.05
C ALA A 127 -22.20 2.18 1.10
N GLU A 128 -21.72 2.09 2.34
CA GLU A 128 -22.41 2.66 3.51
C GLU A 128 -22.54 4.20 3.42
N ILE A 129 -21.54 4.87 2.87
CA ILE A 129 -21.56 6.34 2.69
C ILE A 129 -22.60 6.77 1.64
N GLY A 130 -22.83 5.95 0.61
CA GLY A 130 -23.82 6.23 -0.43
C GLY A 130 -25.27 6.14 0.05
N ASP A 131 -25.55 5.26 1.02
CA ASP A 131 -26.91 5.05 1.56
C ASP A 131 -27.37 6.18 2.51
N ASP A 132 -26.43 6.90 3.14
CA ASP A 132 -26.70 8.01 4.06
C ASP A 132 -27.04 9.34 3.34
N GLU A 133 -26.68 9.51 2.07
CA GLU A 133 -27.03 10.71 1.28
C GLU A 133 -28.42 10.63 0.60
N GLU A 134 -29.07 9.45 0.62
CA GLU A 134 -30.37 9.22 -0.03
C GLU A 134 -31.57 9.16 0.95
N SER A 135 -31.35 9.44 2.26
CA SER A 135 -32.36 9.41 3.34
C SER A 135 -32.70 10.80 3.91
#